data_AF-A0A1C6UGQ5-F1
#
_entry.id   AF-A0A1C6UGQ5-F1
#
_cell.length_a   1.000
_cell.length_b   1.000
_cell.length_c   1.000
_cell.angle_alpha   90.00
_cell.angle_beta   90.00
_cell.angle_gamma   90.00
#
_symmetry.space_group_name_H-M   'P 1'
#
loop_
_entity.id
_entity.type
_entity.pdbx_description
1 polymer ?
#
loop_
_entity_poly.entity_id
_entity_poly.type
_entity_poly.pdbx_seq_one_letter_code
_entity_poly.pdbx_strand_id
1 'polypeptide(L)'
;MRAGPGWRWLPTEHRAAYLLDAARAYALAGDMRRAGRTVLDAERTARGEVHDRPEVRDLVAVVARAPTAPADLTRLAADLRVS
;
A
#
# COMPACT_ATOMS: atom_id res chain seq x y z
N MET A 1 -0.92 11.71 -13.72
CA MET A 1 -1.88 10.89 -14.51
C MET A 1 -3.25 11.01 -13.87
N ARG A 2 -4.26 11.51 -14.59
CA ARG A 2 -5.67 11.41 -14.16
C ARG A 2 -6.13 10.02 -14.57
N ALA A 3 -6.56 9.21 -13.61
CA ALA A 3 -7.14 7.91 -13.90
C ALA A 3 -8.38 8.12 -14.78
N GLY A 4 -8.45 7.44 -15.93
CA GLY A 4 -9.57 7.56 -16.85
C GLY A 4 -10.90 7.18 -16.18
N PRO A 5 -12.06 7.56 -16.77
CA PRO A 5 -13.37 7.36 -16.17
C PRO A 5 -13.59 5.92 -15.66
N GLY A 6 -13.03 4.91 -16.35
CA GLY A 6 -13.07 3.50 -15.94
C GLY A 6 -12.51 3.19 -14.54
N TRP A 7 -11.53 3.93 -14.05
CA TRP A 7 -10.95 3.70 -12.71
C TRP A 7 -11.98 3.93 -11.59
N ARG A 8 -12.81 4.97 -11.72
CA ARG A 8 -13.86 5.25 -10.73
C ARG A 8 -14.94 4.17 -10.70
N TRP A 9 -15.11 3.44 -11.79
CA TRP A 9 -16.10 2.36 -11.93
C TRP A 9 -15.59 0.99 -11.48
N LEU A 10 -14.30 0.83 -11.20
CA LEU A 10 -13.77 -0.41 -10.63
C LEU A 10 -14.20 -0.59 -9.16
N PRO A 11 -14.40 -1.83 -8.70
CA PRO A 11 -14.55 -2.13 -7.29
C PRO A 11 -13.37 -1.59 -6.47
N THR A 12 -13.63 -1.21 -5.22
CA THR A 12 -12.64 -0.66 -4.29
C THR A 12 -11.46 -1.61 -4.09
N GLU A 13 -11.73 -2.90 -4.05
CA GLU A 13 -10.76 -3.98 -3.85
C GLU A 13 -9.81 -4.07 -5.04
N HIS A 14 -10.34 -4.00 -6.26
CA HIS A 14 -9.53 -4.01 -7.49
C HIS A 14 -8.63 -2.78 -7.57
N ARG A 15 -9.14 -1.62 -7.14
CA ARG A 15 -8.34 -0.40 -7.05
C ARG A 15 -7.24 -0.53 -6.01
N ALA A 16 -7.54 -1.06 -4.82
CA ALA A 16 -6.56 -1.29 -3.77
C ALA A 16 -5.50 -2.31 -4.22
N ALA A 17 -5.88 -3.40 -4.88
CA ALA A 17 -4.96 -4.38 -5.45
C ALA A 17 -3.97 -3.74 -6.44
N TYR A 18 -4.47 -2.91 -7.36
CA TYR A 18 -3.60 -2.17 -8.29
C TYR A 18 -2.62 -1.24 -7.56
N LEU A 19 -3.08 -0.52 -6.53
CA LEU A 19 -2.23 0.34 -5.72
C LEU A 19 -1.15 -0.47 -4.99
N LEU A 20 -1.48 -1.65 -4.48
CA LEU A 20 -0.52 -2.54 -3.82
C LEU A 20 0.53 -3.08 -4.80
N ASP A 21 0.15 -3.41 -6.03
CA ASP A 21 1.09 -3.80 -7.09
C ASP A 21 2.04 -2.64 -7.45
N ALA A 22 1.51 -1.42 -7.57
CA ALA A 22 2.32 -0.23 -7.81
C ALA A 22 3.26 0.07 -6.61
N ALA A 23 2.78 -0.10 -5.38
CA ALA A 23 3.59 0.07 -4.18
C ALA A 23 4.77 -0.92 -4.16
N ARG A 24 4.52 -2.18 -4.52
CA ARG A 24 5.56 -3.20 -4.66
C ARG A 24 6.59 -2.82 -5.74
N ALA A 25 6.14 -2.31 -6.89
CA ALA A 25 7.04 -1.82 -7.93
C ALA A 25 7.93 -0.66 -7.45
N TYR A 26 7.38 0.28 -6.67
CA TYR A 26 8.19 1.35 -6.07
C TYR A 26 9.21 0.83 -5.07
N ALA A 27 8.83 -0.14 -4.23
CA ALA A 27 9.75 -0.76 -3.27
C ALA A 27 10.90 -1.49 -3.98
N LEU A 28 10.61 -2.24 -5.05
CA LEU A 28 11.60 -2.89 -5.90
C LEU A 28 12.54 -1.88 -6.59
N ALA A 29 12.04 -0.69 -6.92
CA ALA A 29 12.84 0.41 -7.45
C ALA A 29 13.60 1.22 -6.38
N GLY A 30 13.46 0.87 -5.09
CA GLY A 30 14.09 1.55 -3.96
C GLY A 30 13.39 2.83 -3.47
N ASP A 31 12.26 3.21 -4.06
CA ASP A 31 11.48 4.40 -3.65
C ASP A 31 10.50 4.06 -2.52
N MET A 32 11.05 3.86 -1.32
CA MET A 32 10.28 3.46 -0.13
C MET A 32 9.26 4.53 0.31
N ARG A 33 9.50 5.82 -0.01
CA ARG A 33 8.53 6.89 0.24
C ARG A 33 7.30 6.75 -0.62
N ARG A 34 7.47 6.55 -1.93
CA ARG A 34 6.32 6.34 -2.83
C ARG A 34 5.63 5.02 -2.55
N ALA A 35 6.38 3.96 -2.25
CA ALA A 35 5.80 2.69 -1.84
C ALA A 35 4.87 2.87 -0.64
N GLY A 36 5.35 3.50 0.44
CA GLY A 36 4.57 3.70 1.66
C GLY A 36 3.32 4.56 1.47
N ARG A 37 3.43 5.65 0.71
CA ARG A 37 2.25 6.49 0.37
C ARG A 37 1.21 5.70 -0.41
N THR A 38 1.64 4.89 -1.36
CA THR A 38 0.75 4.09 -2.21
C THR A 38 0.05 2.99 -1.40
N VAL A 39 0.73 2.38 -0.42
CA VAL A 39 0.09 1.47 0.54
C VAL A 39 -0.99 2.19 1.36
N LEU A 40 -0.72 3.39 1.87
CA LEU A 40 -1.71 4.18 2.62
C LEU A 40 -2.90 4.61 1.76
N ASP A 41 -2.68 4.84 0.46
CA ASP A 41 -3.76 5.09 -0.50
C ASP A 41 -4.62 3.83 -0.71
N ALA A 42 -4.01 2.64 -0.76
CA ALA A 42 -4.73 1.37 -0.83
C ALA A 42 -5.56 1.11 0.43
N GLU A 43 -4.98 1.32 1.63
CA GLU A 43 -5.68 1.19 2.93
C GLU A 43 -6.91 2.09 3.02
N ARG A 44 -6.79 3.35 2.54
CA ARG A 44 -7.92 4.28 2.45
C ARG A 44 -8.96 3.88 1.40
N THR A 45 -8.57 3.11 0.40
CA THR A 45 -9.46 2.69 -0.70
C THR A 45 -10.25 1.43 -0.34
N ALA A 46 -9.60 0.43 0.24
CA ALA A 46 -10.23 -0.82 0.69
C ALA A 46 -9.43 -1.44 1.83
N ARG A 47 -9.86 -1.18 3.08
CA ARG A 47 -9.23 -1.74 4.28
C ARG A 47 -9.18 -3.28 4.27
N GLY A 48 -10.27 -3.94 3.83
CA GLY A 48 -10.33 -5.41 3.78
C GLY A 48 -9.20 -6.00 2.93
N GLU A 49 -8.98 -5.45 1.74
CA GLU A 49 -7.93 -5.91 0.82
C GLU A 49 -6.51 -5.83 1.43
N VAL A 50 -6.23 -4.79 2.23
CA VAL A 50 -4.93 -4.60 2.90
C VAL A 50 -4.76 -5.52 4.11
N HIS A 51 -5.83 -5.78 4.86
CA HIS A 51 -5.78 -6.57 6.10
C HIS A 51 -5.88 -8.08 5.85
N ASP A 52 -6.61 -8.49 4.81
CA ASP A 52 -6.91 -9.89 4.50
C ASP A 52 -5.81 -10.56 3.67
N ARG A 53 -4.99 -9.78 2.96
CA ARG A 53 -3.95 -10.31 2.07
C ARG A 53 -2.61 -10.47 2.78
N PRO A 54 -2.09 -11.70 2.93
CA PRO A 54 -0.82 -11.93 3.60
C PRO A 54 0.36 -11.30 2.86
N GLU A 55 0.32 -11.18 1.53
CA GLU A 55 1.42 -10.60 0.77
C GLU A 55 1.61 -9.09 1.00
N VAL A 56 0.58 -8.43 1.56
CA VAL A 56 0.62 -7.01 1.94
C VAL A 56 1.38 -6.83 3.24
N ARG A 57 1.33 -7.81 4.15
CA ARG A 57 2.05 -7.78 5.43
C ARG A 57 3.57 -7.68 5.22
N ASP A 58 4.11 -8.48 4.31
CA ASP A 58 5.53 -8.46 3.97
C ASP A 58 5.95 -7.11 3.35
N LEU A 59 5.12 -6.58 2.44
CA LEU A 59 5.37 -5.28 1.84
C LEU A 59 5.37 -4.17 2.89
N VAL A 60 4.39 -4.17 3.81
CA VAL A 60 4.31 -3.19 4.90
C VAL A 60 5.52 -3.30 5.83
N ALA A 61 5.93 -4.49 6.21
CA ALA A 61 7.12 -4.73 7.03
C ALA A 61 8.38 -4.15 6.38
N VAL A 62 8.62 -4.47 5.10
CA VAL A 62 9.79 -3.99 4.35
C VAL A 62 9.80 -2.46 4.27
N VAL A 63 8.66 -1.86 3.93
CA VAL A 63 8.59 -0.42 3.71
C VAL A 63 8.64 0.33 5.04
N ALA A 64 8.00 -0.17 6.11
CA ALA A 64 7.98 0.47 7.43
C ALA A 64 9.37 0.55 8.09
N ARG A 65 10.28 -0.38 7.77
CA ARG A 65 11.67 -0.36 8.26
C ARG A 65 12.55 0.68 7.56
N ALA A 66 12.13 1.22 6.42
CA ALA A 66 12.94 2.18 5.69
C ALA A 66 13.04 3.51 6.45
N PRO A 67 14.21 4.18 6.49
CA PRO A 67 14.37 5.49 7.16
C PRO A 67 13.48 6.60 6.59
N THR A 68 12.97 6.39 5.38
CA THR A 68 12.14 7.35 4.67
C THR A 68 10.65 7.01 4.73
N ALA A 69 10.26 5.97 5.47
CA ALA A 69 8.89 5.54 5.61
C ALA A 69 7.99 6.65 6.18
N PRO A 70 6.75 6.83 5.67
CA PRO A 70 5.77 7.71 6.30
C PRO A 70 5.39 7.22 7.70
N ALA A 71 5.24 8.13 8.67
CA ALA A 71 4.89 7.78 10.06
C ALA A 71 3.55 7.01 10.18
N ASP A 72 2.56 7.34 9.34
CA ASP A 72 1.29 6.62 9.31
C ASP A 72 1.44 5.16 8.85
N LEU A 73 2.49 4.85 8.08
CA LEU A 73 2.78 3.48 7.68
C LEU A 73 3.30 2.65 8.86
N THR A 74 4.07 3.26 9.77
CA THR A 74 4.49 2.60 11.02
C THR A 74 3.29 2.25 11.90
N ARG A 75 2.26 3.12 11.94
CA ARG A 75 1.00 2.81 12.63
C ARG A 75 0.27 1.65 11.96
N LEU A 76 0.18 1.64 10.63
CA LEU A 76 -0.41 0.53 9.89
C LEU A 76 0.34 -0.79 10.12
N ALA A 77 1.67 -0.75 10.18
CA ALA A 77 2.48 -1.92 10.51
C ALA A 77 2.14 -2.49 11.90
N ALA A 78 1.95 -1.61 12.90
CA ALA A 78 1.50 -2.02 14.23
C ALA A 78 0.09 -2.64 14.21
N ASP A 79 -0.85 -2.05 13.46
CA ASP A 79 -2.22 -2.57 13.31
C ASP A 79 -2.23 -3.97 12.66
N LEU A 80 -1.38 -4.17 11.64
CA LEU A 80 -1.19 -5.45 10.97
C LEU A 80 -0.32 -6.43 11.77
N ARG A 81 0.26 -6.00 12.90
CA ARG A 81 1.20 -6.74 13.75
C ARG A 81 2.42 -7.26 13.00
N VAL A 82 2.97 -6.42 12.13
CA VAL A 82 4.21 -6.69 11.37
C VAL A 82 5.31 -5.74 11.82
N SER A 83 6.55 -6.23 11.84
CA SER A 83 7.74 -5.47 12.24
C SER A 83 8.77 -5.38 11.13
#